data_AF-A0A1Q6TMY4-F1
#
_entry.id   AF-A0A1Q6TMY4-F1
#
_cell.length_a   1.000
_cell.length_b   1.000
_cell.length_c   1.000
_cell.angle_alpha   90.00
_cell.angle_beta   90.00
_cell.angle_gamma   90.00
#
_symmetry.space_group_name_H-M   'P 1'
#
loop_
_entity.id
_entity.type
_entity.pdbx_description
1 polymer ?
#
loop_
_entity_poly.entity_id
_entity_poly.type
_entity_poly.pdbx_seq_one_letter_code
_entity_poly.pdbx_strand_id
1 'polypeptide(L)'
;MNRINKTGRWICALLVAVMMVATCAEPTQAVTGYSSIAWVDNLDFADINGSGTPIKMVYTMEKDGSFLATSYAFNQEKLHTGDTIYIRDWNYTCSGKTYYGVIYKGRLMYVNKKYINEKHLVAVNQPKSAVEKKVVKKTIVGDLSEQNNWFYIYSKPKEQPVNCYGVLPVGETLEILKKDYNSEWTQIKWQNRICYIKKENVSYADSYLAGAGRGCMMNIKLAKKAKLTYSGILKNYDKGLTEKEFYKLAALWCKATGKKTFASSKKVTNKVITPEQYNALLKKMVNKTKAGNTVYKATSVGTWDNEKVTRDSAISQFYRAYQVVTKDYLISGLEFTVSPADNKDLYFDIWGIQGENLYLEKCSGGKEQNFYMNCNNGFWRLRGCYGNYTICSSTRDVYQDFVGFDNQKLTIETNDDGSVSFKNKDGLYLDLIKGAVLHSHLKFAPKSDSSTQKFVIHYN
;
A
#
# COMPACT_ATOMS: atom_id res chain seq x y z
N MET A 1 61.22 17.99 25.80
CA MET A 1 60.69 16.63 25.60
C MET A 1 59.44 16.43 26.44
N ASN A 2 58.30 16.30 25.77
CA ASN A 2 57.19 15.39 26.03
C ASN A 2 56.71 15.13 27.47
N ARG A 3 55.57 15.73 27.83
CA ARG A 3 54.46 15.04 28.50
C ARG A 3 53.12 15.74 28.24
N ILE A 4 52.79 16.00 26.97
CA ILE A 4 51.40 16.30 26.62
C ILE A 4 50.66 14.95 26.58
N ASN A 5 49.81 14.79 27.59
CA ASN A 5 48.98 13.64 27.92
C ASN A 5 48.54 12.80 26.70
N LYS A 6 49.13 11.59 26.57
CA LYS A 6 48.63 10.55 25.67
C LYS A 6 47.14 10.27 25.93
N THR A 7 46.66 10.41 27.15
CA THR A 7 45.25 10.19 27.54
C THR A 7 44.28 11.20 26.92
N GLY A 8 44.69 12.46 26.73
CA GLY A 8 43.82 13.50 26.13
C GLY A 8 43.61 13.29 24.62
N ARG A 9 44.62 12.78 23.92
CA ARG A 9 44.52 12.44 22.48
C ARG A 9 43.58 11.27 22.23
N TRP A 10 43.53 10.27 23.12
CA TRP A 10 42.57 9.17 23.01
C TRP A 10 41.14 9.61 23.30
N ILE A 11 40.93 10.52 24.25
CA ILE A 11 39.58 11.05 24.55
C ILE A 11 39.07 11.93 23.39
N CYS A 12 39.90 12.78 22.80
CA CYS A 12 39.51 13.54 21.61
C CYS A 12 39.29 12.65 20.39
N ALA A 13 40.09 11.59 20.19
CA ALA A 13 39.88 10.63 19.11
C ALA A 13 38.60 9.79 19.32
N LEU A 14 38.27 9.42 20.57
CA LEU A 14 37.02 8.74 20.91
C LEU A 14 35.80 9.66 20.78
N LEU A 15 35.91 10.95 21.13
CA LEU A 15 34.83 11.92 20.92
C LEU A 15 34.62 12.25 19.43
N VAL A 16 35.69 12.32 18.64
CA VAL A 16 35.58 12.48 17.18
C VAL A 16 35.08 11.19 16.53
N ALA A 17 35.43 10.00 17.02
CA ALA A 17 34.88 8.74 16.55
C ALA A 17 33.40 8.57 16.97
N VAL A 18 33.01 8.97 18.18
CA VAL A 18 31.61 8.95 18.64
C VAL A 18 30.78 10.00 17.90
N MET A 19 31.35 11.17 17.61
CA MET A 19 30.68 12.17 16.75
C MET A 19 30.65 11.73 15.29
N MET A 20 31.67 11.07 14.74
CA MET A 20 31.64 10.53 13.37
C MET A 20 30.71 9.31 13.23
N VAL A 21 30.55 8.49 14.27
CA VAL A 21 29.57 7.40 14.31
C VAL A 21 28.15 7.93 14.54
N ALA A 22 27.99 9.11 15.17
CA ALA A 22 26.72 9.82 15.29
C ALA A 22 26.37 10.71 14.10
N THR A 23 27.33 11.02 13.21
CA THR A 23 27.11 11.74 11.94
C THR A 23 27.23 10.84 10.71
N CYS A 24 27.37 9.51 10.89
CA CYS A 24 26.90 8.58 9.89
C CYS A 24 25.43 8.92 9.68
N ALA A 25 25.14 9.49 8.50
CA ALA A 25 23.84 9.96 8.07
C ALA A 25 22.75 9.25 8.84
N GLU A 26 21.92 10.00 9.57
CA GLU A 26 20.57 9.52 9.85
C GLU A 26 20.12 8.87 8.55
N PRO A 27 19.69 7.59 8.54
CA PRO A 27 19.02 7.12 7.35
C PRO A 27 17.89 8.12 7.20
N THR A 28 18.00 9.01 6.21
CA THR A 28 16.89 9.74 5.64
C THR A 28 15.95 8.62 5.30
N GLN A 29 15.04 8.32 6.24
CA GLN A 29 13.95 7.41 6.00
C GLN A 29 13.22 8.15 4.90
N ALA A 30 13.48 7.72 3.66
CA ALA A 30 12.64 8.05 2.54
C ALA A 30 11.23 7.88 3.06
N VAL A 31 10.47 8.97 3.07
CA VAL A 31 9.17 8.97 3.72
C VAL A 31 8.26 8.13 2.85
N THR A 32 8.21 6.84 3.18
CA THR A 32 7.32 5.87 2.58
C THR A 32 5.98 6.08 3.28
N GLY A 33 5.20 7.04 2.80
CA GLY A 33 3.79 7.15 3.18
C GLY A 33 3.06 5.95 2.58
N TYR A 34 2.28 5.23 3.36
CA TYR A 34 1.61 4.00 2.91
C TYR A 34 0.15 4.02 3.31
N SER A 35 -0.77 4.12 2.34
CA SER A 35 -2.14 3.59 2.48
C SER A 35 -2.96 3.73 1.22
N SER A 36 -3.84 2.78 0.91
CA SER A 36 -4.96 3.01 -0.01
C SER A 36 -6.29 2.94 0.74
N ILE A 37 -6.97 4.09 0.87
CA ILE A 37 -8.44 4.13 1.02
C ILE A 37 -8.94 5.25 0.10
N ALA A 38 -8.78 5.01 -1.20
CA ALA A 38 -9.63 5.62 -2.20
C ALA A 38 -10.20 4.44 -2.99
N TRP A 39 -11.51 4.39 -3.14
CA TRP A 39 -12.26 3.42 -3.93
C TRP A 39 -11.98 3.61 -5.43
N VAL A 40 -10.70 3.55 -5.82
CA VAL A 40 -10.23 3.75 -7.19
C VAL A 40 -9.67 2.44 -7.66
N ASP A 41 -10.56 1.55 -8.12
CA ASP A 41 -10.29 0.34 -8.91
C ASP A 41 -8.82 -0.11 -8.84
N ASN A 42 -8.41 -0.54 -7.64
CA ASN A 42 -7.17 -1.27 -7.43
C ASN A 42 -7.48 -2.70 -7.82
N LEU A 43 -7.70 -2.91 -9.12
CA LEU A 43 -7.68 -4.22 -9.77
C LEU A 43 -6.38 -4.99 -9.47
N ASP A 44 -5.38 -4.32 -8.91
CA ASP A 44 -4.10 -4.93 -8.62
C ASP A 44 -3.97 -5.63 -7.26
N PHE A 45 -4.65 -5.25 -6.16
CA PHE A 45 -4.39 -5.97 -4.88
C PHE A 45 -5.55 -6.02 -3.87
N ALA A 46 -6.73 -5.49 -4.18
CA ALA A 46 -7.85 -5.48 -3.23
C ALA A 46 -8.97 -6.47 -3.54
N ASP A 47 -9.20 -6.82 -4.82
CA ASP A 47 -10.31 -7.70 -5.18
C ASP A 47 -9.86 -9.13 -5.51
N ILE A 48 -9.24 -9.75 -4.51
CA ILE A 48 -9.29 -11.20 -4.44
C ILE A 48 -10.22 -11.56 -3.27
N ASN A 49 -11.52 -11.54 -3.55
CA ASN A 49 -12.49 -12.43 -2.88
C ASN A 49 -11.99 -13.89 -2.83
N GLY A 50 -11.03 -14.25 -3.67
CA GLY A 50 -10.22 -15.45 -3.54
C GLY A 50 -9.10 -15.41 -2.48
N SER A 51 -9.20 -14.79 -1.30
CA SER A 51 -8.55 -15.45 -0.14
C SER A 51 -9.54 -16.44 0.48
N GLY A 52 -10.78 -16.48 -0.01
CA GLY A 52 -11.87 -17.34 0.46
C GLY A 52 -12.01 -18.69 -0.23
N THR A 53 -11.26 -18.99 -1.31
CA THR A 53 -11.41 -20.28 -2.02
C THR A 53 -10.20 -21.22 -1.80
N PRO A 54 -10.38 -22.48 -1.40
CA PRO A 54 -9.28 -23.41 -1.38
C PRO A 54 -8.67 -23.65 -2.77
N ILE A 55 -7.38 -23.98 -2.80
CA ILE A 55 -6.78 -24.65 -3.97
C ILE A 55 -7.37 -26.06 -4.04
N LYS A 56 -7.69 -26.50 -5.26
CA LYS A 56 -8.30 -27.82 -5.52
C LYS A 56 -7.30 -28.78 -6.16
N MET A 57 -6.56 -28.31 -7.15
CA MET A 57 -5.63 -29.13 -7.93
C MET A 57 -4.28 -28.44 -8.09
N VAL A 58 -3.27 -29.24 -8.36
CA VAL A 58 -1.92 -28.81 -8.73
C VAL A 58 -1.62 -29.35 -10.11
N TYR A 59 -0.93 -28.56 -10.91
CA TYR A 59 -0.42 -28.98 -12.20
C TYR A 59 1.04 -28.54 -12.34
N THR A 60 1.86 -29.43 -12.91
CA THR A 60 3.21 -29.08 -13.35
C THR A 60 3.16 -28.91 -14.86
N MET A 61 3.60 -27.76 -15.35
CA MET A 61 3.53 -27.43 -16.77
C MET A 61 4.37 -28.40 -17.59
N GLU A 62 3.74 -29.09 -18.54
CA GLU A 62 4.41 -30.02 -19.47
C GLU A 62 4.97 -29.32 -20.72
N LYS A 63 4.55 -28.08 -20.95
CA LYS A 63 4.99 -27.21 -22.05
C LYS A 63 4.82 -25.76 -21.65
N ASP A 64 5.49 -24.88 -22.39
CA ASP A 64 5.33 -23.44 -22.19
C ASP A 64 3.88 -23.00 -22.46
N GLY A 65 3.43 -22.05 -21.65
CA GLY A 65 2.06 -21.56 -21.64
C GLY A 65 1.99 -20.05 -21.53
N SER A 66 0.79 -19.52 -21.76
CA SER A 66 0.49 -18.10 -21.66
C SER A 66 -0.74 -17.86 -20.80
N PHE A 67 -0.70 -16.77 -20.04
CA PHE A 67 -1.87 -16.28 -19.32
C PHE A 67 -2.82 -15.51 -20.26
N LEU A 68 -4.06 -15.30 -19.82
CA LEU A 68 -5.01 -14.41 -20.48
C LEU A 68 -4.52 -12.95 -20.38
N ALA A 69 -4.39 -12.27 -21.52
CA ALA A 69 -3.84 -10.92 -21.63
C ALA A 69 -4.68 -9.80 -20.98
N THR A 70 -5.88 -10.10 -20.47
CA THR A 70 -6.73 -9.10 -19.79
C THR A 70 -6.30 -8.82 -18.35
N SER A 71 -5.26 -9.51 -17.84
CA SER A 71 -4.55 -9.07 -16.64
C SER A 71 -3.49 -8.05 -17.07
N TYR A 72 -3.94 -6.81 -17.34
CA TYR A 72 -3.23 -5.71 -18.00
C TYR A 72 -1.81 -5.40 -17.46
N ALA A 73 -1.52 -5.79 -16.21
CA ALA A 73 -0.23 -5.63 -15.55
C ALA A 73 0.84 -6.68 -15.95
N PHE A 74 0.50 -7.75 -16.68
CA PHE A 74 1.32 -8.97 -16.72
C PHE A 74 1.58 -9.57 -18.11
N ASN A 75 1.45 -8.78 -19.18
CA ASN A 75 1.62 -9.26 -20.56
C ASN A 75 3.01 -9.85 -20.90
N GLN A 76 4.00 -9.72 -20.01
CA GLN A 76 5.34 -10.30 -20.19
C GLN A 76 5.58 -11.60 -19.40
N GLU A 77 4.74 -11.94 -18.41
CA GLU A 77 4.95 -13.15 -17.61
C GLU A 77 4.41 -14.37 -18.35
N LYS A 78 5.25 -15.41 -18.48
CA LYS A 78 4.95 -16.66 -19.17
C LYS A 78 5.05 -17.84 -18.22
N LEU A 79 4.35 -18.91 -18.55
CA LEU A 79 4.53 -20.19 -17.89
C LEU A 79 5.59 -20.98 -18.64
N HIS A 80 6.57 -21.48 -17.91
CA HIS A 80 7.61 -22.32 -18.47
C HIS A 80 7.34 -23.79 -18.14
N THR A 81 7.84 -24.66 -19.00
CA THR A 81 7.88 -26.10 -18.72
C THR A 81 8.54 -26.37 -17.37
N GLY A 82 7.90 -27.17 -16.52
CA GLY A 82 8.32 -27.45 -15.14
C GLY A 82 7.72 -26.53 -14.08
N ASP A 83 7.09 -25.41 -14.46
CA ASP A 83 6.42 -24.53 -13.50
C ASP A 83 5.26 -25.23 -12.79
N THR A 84 5.12 -24.99 -11.49
CA THR A 84 3.97 -25.46 -10.72
C THR A 84 2.90 -24.37 -10.65
N ILE A 85 1.67 -24.72 -11.01
CA ILE A 85 0.48 -23.87 -10.88
C ILE A 85 -0.56 -24.53 -9.96
N TYR A 86 -1.32 -23.69 -9.25
CA TYR A 86 -2.32 -24.15 -8.29
C TYR A 86 -3.73 -23.74 -8.74
N ILE A 87 -4.59 -24.68 -9.08
CA ILE A 87 -5.92 -24.41 -9.63
C ILE A 87 -6.94 -24.26 -8.50
N ARG A 88 -7.69 -23.16 -8.50
CA ARG A 88 -8.72 -22.85 -7.49
C ARG A 88 -10.13 -22.99 -8.04
N ASP A 89 -10.36 -22.35 -9.18
CA ASP A 89 -11.61 -22.39 -9.91
C ASP A 89 -11.42 -23.08 -11.24
N TRP A 90 -12.37 -23.95 -11.57
CA TRP A 90 -12.16 -24.92 -12.63
C TRP A 90 -12.31 -24.33 -14.02
N ASN A 91 -13.26 -23.45 -14.30
CA ASN A 91 -13.36 -22.88 -15.65
C ASN A 91 -14.00 -21.49 -15.66
N TYR A 92 -13.42 -20.61 -16.46
CA TYR A 92 -13.99 -19.34 -16.92
C TYR A 92 -13.91 -19.32 -18.45
N THR A 93 -14.97 -18.89 -19.15
CA THR A 93 -14.98 -18.81 -20.62
C THR A 93 -15.01 -17.35 -21.07
N CYS A 94 -14.07 -16.99 -21.96
CA CYS A 94 -13.97 -15.66 -22.55
C CYS A 94 -13.52 -15.77 -24.01
N SER A 95 -14.18 -15.03 -24.91
CA SER A 95 -13.87 -15.00 -26.36
C SER A 95 -13.72 -16.40 -26.97
N GLY A 96 -14.64 -17.32 -26.64
CA GLY A 96 -14.64 -18.70 -27.14
C GLY A 96 -13.53 -19.61 -26.61
N LYS A 97 -12.75 -19.14 -25.62
CA LYS A 97 -11.67 -19.90 -24.98
C LYS A 97 -12.00 -20.16 -23.52
N THR A 98 -11.63 -21.33 -23.02
CA THR A 98 -11.78 -21.69 -21.61
C THR A 98 -10.45 -21.54 -20.86
N TYR A 99 -10.51 -21.00 -19.65
CA TYR A 99 -9.37 -20.73 -18.79
C TYR A 99 -9.59 -21.30 -17.40
N TYR A 100 -8.51 -21.79 -16.78
CA TYR A 100 -8.49 -22.09 -15.35
C TYR A 100 -8.10 -20.86 -14.55
N GLY A 101 -8.76 -20.63 -13.42
CA GLY A 101 -8.30 -19.68 -12.40
C GLY A 101 -7.20 -20.33 -11.56
N VAL A 102 -5.98 -19.83 -11.68
CA VAL A 102 -4.79 -20.43 -11.06
C VAL A 102 -4.07 -19.45 -10.14
N ILE A 103 -3.38 -19.96 -9.12
CA ILE A 103 -2.37 -19.23 -8.40
C ILE A 103 -1.00 -19.59 -8.96
N TYR A 104 -0.22 -18.57 -9.32
CA TYR A 104 1.17 -18.68 -9.73
C TYR A 104 1.98 -17.60 -9.02
N LYS A 105 3.07 -17.98 -8.35
CA LYS A 105 3.89 -17.09 -7.51
C LYS A 105 3.06 -16.20 -6.58
N GLY A 106 2.05 -16.79 -5.94
CA GLY A 106 1.14 -16.09 -5.03
C GLY A 106 -0.01 -15.31 -5.67
N ARG A 107 -0.05 -15.15 -7.00
CA ARG A 107 -1.02 -14.28 -7.69
C ARG A 107 -2.11 -15.07 -8.41
N LEU A 108 -3.34 -14.56 -8.41
CA LEU A 108 -4.44 -15.12 -9.20
C LEU A 108 -4.28 -14.72 -10.67
N MET A 109 -4.24 -15.71 -11.55
CA MET A 109 -4.08 -15.56 -12.99
C MET A 109 -5.02 -16.51 -13.72
N TYR A 110 -5.13 -16.37 -15.04
CA TYR A 110 -5.97 -17.23 -15.87
C TYR A 110 -5.13 -17.92 -16.95
N VAL A 111 -5.11 -19.25 -16.94
CA VAL A 111 -4.33 -20.06 -17.89
C VAL A 111 -5.27 -20.72 -18.86
N ASN A 112 -4.98 -20.61 -20.16
CA ASN A 112 -5.82 -21.25 -21.18
C ASN A 112 -5.80 -22.77 -21.00
N LYS A 113 -6.98 -23.39 -20.97
CA LYS A 113 -7.16 -24.83 -20.78
C LYS A 113 -6.36 -25.68 -21.77
N LYS A 114 -6.09 -25.18 -22.99
CA LYS A 114 -5.28 -25.91 -24.01
C LYS A 114 -3.83 -26.22 -23.57
N TYR A 115 -3.32 -25.55 -22.53
CA TYR A 115 -1.99 -25.78 -21.99
C TYR A 115 -1.98 -26.80 -20.84
N ILE A 116 -3.14 -27.24 -20.36
CA ILE A 116 -3.26 -28.12 -19.19
C ILE A 116 -3.80 -29.47 -19.64
N ASN A 117 -3.03 -30.51 -19.38
CA ASN A 117 -3.48 -31.89 -19.54
C ASN A 117 -4.27 -32.31 -18.30
N GLU A 118 -5.61 -32.36 -18.41
CA GLU A 118 -6.49 -32.67 -17.28
C GLU A 118 -6.21 -34.03 -16.63
N LYS A 119 -5.64 -34.99 -17.37
CA LYS A 119 -5.29 -36.32 -16.85
C LYS A 119 -4.14 -36.30 -15.84
N HIS A 120 -3.32 -35.25 -15.86
CA HIS A 120 -2.16 -35.10 -14.98
C HIS A 120 -2.41 -34.09 -13.85
N LEU A 121 -3.66 -33.65 -13.67
CA LEU A 121 -4.04 -32.84 -12.52
C LEU A 121 -3.98 -33.67 -11.24
N VAL A 122 -3.30 -33.14 -10.23
CA VAL A 122 -3.17 -33.80 -8.92
C VAL A 122 -4.02 -33.07 -7.90
N ALA A 123 -4.94 -33.77 -7.24
CA ALA A 123 -5.75 -33.18 -6.18
C ALA A 123 -4.90 -32.82 -4.96
N VAL A 124 -5.19 -31.68 -4.33
CA VAL A 124 -4.53 -31.31 -3.08
C VAL A 124 -5.03 -32.16 -1.92
N ASN A 125 -4.12 -32.45 -0.99
CA ASN A 125 -4.43 -33.10 0.28
C ASN A 125 -5.40 -32.23 1.08
N GLN A 126 -6.50 -32.84 1.54
CA GLN A 126 -7.53 -32.14 2.29
C GLN A 126 -7.14 -32.00 3.77
N PRO A 127 -7.23 -30.80 4.36
CA PRO A 127 -6.98 -30.59 5.77
C PRO A 127 -8.10 -31.18 6.64
N LYS A 128 -7.73 -31.55 7.87
CA LYS A 128 -8.69 -32.00 8.89
C LYS A 128 -9.66 -30.88 9.27
N SER A 129 -10.85 -31.25 9.71
CA SER A 129 -11.83 -30.30 10.28
C SER A 129 -11.27 -29.62 11.53
N ALA A 130 -11.52 -28.32 11.66
CA ALA A 130 -11.26 -27.50 12.85
C ALA A 130 -12.55 -27.11 13.59
N VAL A 131 -13.67 -27.81 13.32
CA VAL A 131 -14.89 -27.68 14.11
C VAL A 131 -14.55 -27.89 15.59
N GLU A 132 -15.12 -27.05 16.46
CA GLU A 132 -14.89 -27.02 17.92
C GLU A 132 -13.46 -26.68 18.38
N LYS A 133 -12.50 -26.48 17.47
CA LYS A 133 -11.16 -26.05 17.87
C LYS A 133 -11.16 -24.62 18.39
N LYS A 134 -10.71 -24.45 19.63
CA LYS A 134 -10.58 -23.16 20.29
C LYS A 134 -9.42 -22.37 19.67
N VAL A 135 -9.73 -21.18 19.17
CA VAL A 135 -8.74 -20.19 18.73
C VAL A 135 -8.08 -19.59 19.97
N VAL A 136 -6.75 -19.70 20.06
CA VAL A 136 -5.99 -19.20 21.22
C VAL A 136 -5.55 -17.75 21.06
N LYS A 137 -5.36 -17.31 19.82
CA LYS A 137 -4.93 -15.94 19.49
C LYS A 137 -5.34 -15.59 18.07
N LYS A 138 -5.61 -14.32 17.81
CA LYS A 138 -5.69 -13.77 16.46
C LYS A 138 -4.47 -12.91 16.17
N THR A 139 -3.98 -12.97 14.95
CA THR A 139 -2.80 -12.21 14.49
C THR A 139 -2.90 -11.98 12.99
N ILE A 140 -1.89 -11.39 12.36
CA ILE A 140 -1.86 -11.22 10.89
C ILE A 140 -0.71 -12.02 10.26
N VAL A 141 -0.83 -12.29 8.96
CA VAL A 141 0.23 -12.89 8.14
C VAL A 141 1.12 -11.81 7.52
N GLY A 142 2.43 -12.09 7.44
CA GLY A 142 3.44 -11.24 6.80
C GLY A 142 3.77 -9.94 7.53
N ASP A 143 4.81 -9.26 7.05
CA ASP A 143 5.07 -7.85 7.38
C ASP A 143 4.30 -6.94 6.42
N LEU A 144 3.61 -5.95 6.98
CA LEU A 144 2.83 -4.96 6.23
C LEU A 144 3.70 -4.10 5.30
N SER A 145 5.02 -4.08 5.45
CA SER A 145 5.93 -3.43 4.51
C SER A 145 6.00 -4.16 3.16
N GLU A 146 5.67 -5.45 3.13
CA GLU A 146 5.78 -6.34 1.96
C GLU A 146 4.42 -6.60 1.30
N GLN A 147 3.59 -5.59 1.09
CA GLN A 147 2.15 -5.73 0.77
C GLN A 147 1.82 -6.61 -0.46
N ASN A 148 2.78 -6.80 -1.37
CA ASN A 148 2.61 -7.66 -2.55
C ASN A 148 3.01 -9.12 -2.33
N ASN A 149 3.47 -9.48 -1.13
CA ASN A 149 3.79 -10.86 -0.79
C ASN A 149 2.53 -11.66 -0.51
N TRP A 150 2.64 -12.95 -0.78
CA TRP A 150 1.57 -13.92 -0.60
C TRP A 150 2.15 -15.13 0.10
N PHE A 151 1.37 -15.69 1.01
CA PHE A 151 1.82 -16.75 1.88
C PHE A 151 0.97 -17.99 1.68
N TYR A 152 1.64 -19.08 1.34
CA TYR A 152 1.00 -20.38 1.21
C TYR A 152 0.63 -20.95 2.58
N ILE A 153 -0.56 -21.53 2.65
CA ILE A 153 -0.98 -22.35 3.78
C ILE A 153 -1.17 -23.79 3.33
N TYR A 154 -0.85 -24.71 4.23
CA TYR A 154 -0.71 -26.11 3.89
C TYR A 154 -1.66 -26.98 4.71
N SER A 155 -2.15 -28.07 4.13
CA SER A 155 -2.97 -29.06 4.82
C SER A 155 -2.16 -29.98 5.73
N LYS A 156 -0.84 -30.04 5.52
CA LYS A 156 0.15 -30.74 6.34
C LYS A 156 1.33 -29.79 6.60
N PRO A 157 2.08 -29.94 7.70
CA PRO A 157 3.25 -29.11 8.02
C PRO A 157 4.46 -29.52 7.17
N LYS A 158 4.33 -29.43 5.84
CA LYS A 158 5.37 -29.79 4.87
C LYS A 158 5.13 -29.06 3.55
N GLU A 159 6.15 -28.37 3.06
CA GLU A 159 6.13 -27.62 1.80
C GLU A 159 6.23 -28.57 0.60
N GLN A 160 5.08 -29.12 0.21
CA GLN A 160 4.93 -29.86 -1.03
C GLN A 160 3.75 -29.28 -1.80
N PRO A 161 3.81 -29.21 -3.14
CA PRO A 161 2.72 -28.65 -3.94
C PRO A 161 1.36 -29.26 -3.60
N VAL A 162 1.29 -30.58 -3.46
CA VAL A 162 0.05 -31.31 -3.10
C VAL A 162 -0.48 -30.98 -1.70
N ASN A 163 0.32 -30.39 -0.82
CA ASN A 163 -0.15 -29.95 0.50
C ASN A 163 -0.62 -28.49 0.50
N CYS A 164 -0.36 -27.72 -0.55
CA CYS A 164 -0.73 -26.32 -0.63
C CYS A 164 -2.25 -26.17 -0.77
N TYR A 165 -2.91 -25.71 0.29
CA TYR A 165 -4.36 -25.67 0.39
C TYR A 165 -4.95 -24.28 0.13
N GLY A 166 -4.16 -23.22 0.34
CA GLY A 166 -4.60 -21.86 0.13
C GLY A 166 -3.45 -20.87 0.09
N VAL A 167 -3.78 -19.63 -0.25
CA VAL A 167 -2.84 -18.51 -0.31
C VAL A 167 -3.47 -17.33 0.40
N LEU A 168 -2.69 -16.67 1.25
CA LEU A 168 -3.11 -15.53 2.05
C LEU A 168 -2.31 -14.29 1.64
N PRO A 169 -2.97 -13.14 1.42
CA PRO A 169 -2.28 -11.87 1.26
C PRO A 169 -1.72 -11.39 2.60
N VAL A 170 -0.68 -10.56 2.54
CA VAL A 170 -0.18 -9.80 3.70
C VAL A 170 -1.32 -9.10 4.45
N GLY A 171 -1.28 -9.14 5.77
CA GLY A 171 -2.29 -8.54 6.63
C GLY A 171 -3.55 -9.39 6.83
N GLU A 172 -3.70 -10.53 6.13
CA GLU A 172 -4.82 -11.44 6.39
C GLU A 172 -4.84 -11.90 7.85
N THR A 173 -6.04 -11.89 8.46
CA THR A 173 -6.18 -12.28 9.86
C THR A 173 -6.08 -13.80 10.00
N LEU A 174 -5.13 -14.24 10.82
CA LEU A 174 -4.92 -15.64 11.18
C LEU A 174 -5.59 -15.95 12.53
N GLU A 175 -6.37 -17.03 12.55
CA GLU A 175 -6.87 -17.62 13.78
C GLU A 175 -5.92 -18.73 14.23
N ILE A 176 -5.11 -18.47 15.26
CA ILE A 176 -4.08 -19.40 15.73
C ILE A 176 -4.72 -20.47 16.60
N LEU A 177 -4.42 -21.74 16.30
CA LEU A 177 -4.76 -22.88 17.16
C LEU A 177 -3.56 -23.29 18.03
N LYS A 178 -2.36 -23.36 17.44
CA LYS A 178 -1.11 -23.64 18.16
C LYS A 178 0.04 -22.86 17.52
N LYS A 179 0.56 -21.85 18.24
CA LYS A 179 1.67 -20.98 17.79
C LYS A 179 2.90 -21.81 17.42
N ASP A 180 3.34 -22.63 18.37
CA ASP A 180 4.51 -23.50 18.24
C ASP A 180 4.03 -24.93 18.01
N TYR A 181 3.51 -25.21 16.81
CA TYR A 181 3.10 -26.58 16.49
C TYR A 181 4.32 -27.51 16.52
N ASN A 182 5.40 -27.06 15.85
CA ASN A 182 6.77 -27.57 15.95
C ASN A 182 7.77 -26.40 15.73
N SER A 183 9.04 -26.71 15.44
CA SER A 183 10.10 -25.71 15.23
C SER A 183 9.82 -24.73 14.10
N GLU A 184 9.18 -25.18 13.02
CA GLU A 184 9.00 -24.40 11.78
C GLU A 184 7.56 -23.91 11.56
N TRP A 185 6.56 -24.60 12.12
CA TRP A 185 5.17 -24.43 11.73
C TRP A 185 4.29 -23.88 12.85
N THR A 186 3.38 -23.02 12.44
CA THR A 186 2.22 -22.58 13.22
C THR A 186 0.97 -23.28 12.69
N GLN A 187 0.15 -23.81 13.60
CA GLN A 187 -1.15 -24.39 13.26
C GLN A 187 -2.24 -23.32 13.38
N ILE A 188 -3.01 -23.16 12.31
CA ILE A 188 -4.06 -22.15 12.17
C ILE A 188 -5.40 -22.80 11.87
N LYS A 189 -6.47 -22.08 12.18
CA LYS A 189 -7.82 -22.33 11.69
C LYS A 189 -8.05 -21.42 10.49
N TRP A 190 -8.40 -22.02 9.36
CA TRP A 190 -8.79 -21.28 8.16
C TRP A 190 -9.97 -22.00 7.51
N GLN A 191 -11.09 -21.29 7.34
CA GLN A 191 -12.35 -21.86 6.80
C GLN A 191 -12.81 -23.15 7.52
N ASN A 192 -12.74 -23.16 8.85
CA ASN A 192 -13.04 -24.35 9.66
C ASN A 192 -12.18 -25.59 9.35
N ARG A 193 -10.97 -25.38 8.82
CA ARG A 193 -9.96 -26.42 8.61
C ARG A 193 -8.69 -26.14 9.40
N ILE A 194 -8.00 -27.22 9.78
CA ILE A 194 -6.69 -27.15 10.42
C ILE A 194 -5.64 -27.05 9.32
N CYS A 195 -5.01 -25.89 9.21
CA CYS A 195 -3.95 -25.62 8.24
C CYS A 195 -2.65 -25.26 8.96
N TYR A 196 -1.56 -25.20 8.21
CA TYR A 196 -0.22 -24.90 8.68
C TYR A 196 0.41 -23.78 7.86
N ILE A 197 1.11 -22.89 8.54
CA ILE A 197 1.89 -21.80 7.94
C ILE A 197 3.26 -21.76 8.60
N LYS A 198 4.31 -21.40 7.84
CA LYS A 198 5.65 -21.19 8.40
C LYS A 198 5.61 -20.09 9.46
N LYS A 199 6.31 -20.30 10.57
CA LYS A 199 6.35 -19.39 11.72
C LYS A 199 6.89 -18.00 11.34
N GLU A 200 7.88 -17.95 10.47
CA GLU A 200 8.48 -16.70 9.98
C GLU A 200 7.49 -15.82 9.23
N ASN A 201 6.44 -16.41 8.63
CA ASN A 201 5.39 -15.69 7.90
C ASN A 201 4.29 -15.14 8.83
N VAL A 202 4.39 -15.31 10.14
CA VAL A 202 3.36 -14.89 11.10
C VAL A 202 3.83 -13.67 11.89
N SER A 203 3.18 -12.52 11.71
CA SER A 203 3.50 -11.32 12.47
C SER A 203 2.74 -11.29 13.80
N TYR A 204 3.42 -11.72 14.87
CA TYR A 204 2.90 -11.62 16.24
C TYR A 204 3.03 -10.23 16.86
N ALA A 205 4.00 -9.43 16.40
CA ALA A 205 4.21 -8.06 16.87
C ALA A 205 3.03 -7.15 16.49
N ASP A 206 2.44 -7.40 15.33
CA ASP A 206 1.30 -6.65 14.81
C ASP A 206 -0.05 -7.32 15.10
N SER A 207 -0.12 -8.21 16.11
CA SER A 207 -1.35 -8.98 16.39
C SER A 207 -2.56 -8.11 16.74
N TYR A 208 -2.34 -6.87 17.18
CA TYR A 208 -3.41 -5.92 17.48
C TYR A 208 -4.17 -5.47 16.23
N LEU A 209 -3.62 -5.65 15.03
CA LEU A 209 -4.27 -5.31 13.74
C LEU A 209 -5.24 -6.39 13.26
N ALA A 210 -5.28 -7.56 13.92
CA ALA A 210 -6.18 -8.63 13.56
C ALA A 210 -7.65 -8.14 13.54
N GLY A 211 -8.34 -8.39 12.43
CA GLY A 211 -9.71 -7.97 12.18
C GLY A 211 -9.89 -6.54 11.64
N ALA A 212 -8.81 -5.76 11.44
CA ALA A 212 -8.90 -4.49 10.70
C ALA A 212 -9.03 -4.77 9.19
N GLY A 213 -9.68 -3.88 8.45
CA GLY A 213 -9.61 -3.91 6.98
C GLY A 213 -8.16 -3.76 6.49
N ARG A 214 -7.73 -4.62 5.56
CA ARG A 214 -6.33 -4.64 5.05
C ARG A 214 -5.86 -3.26 4.57
N GLY A 215 -6.72 -2.51 3.87
CA GLY A 215 -6.43 -1.15 3.41
C GLY A 215 -6.19 -0.12 4.52
N CYS A 216 -6.60 -0.41 5.76
CA CYS A 216 -6.40 0.47 6.92
C CYS A 216 -5.19 0.08 7.77
N MET A 217 -4.70 -1.17 7.70
CA MET A 217 -3.78 -1.73 8.68
C MET A 217 -2.47 -0.94 8.82
N MET A 218 -1.88 -0.54 7.69
CA MET A 218 -0.63 0.22 7.71
C MET A 218 -0.83 1.59 8.36
N ASN A 219 -1.90 2.32 7.99
CA ASN A 219 -2.22 3.58 8.65
C ASN A 219 -2.48 3.41 10.14
N ILE A 220 -3.11 2.32 10.57
CA ILE A 220 -3.30 2.06 12.01
C ILE A 220 -1.95 1.82 12.70
N LYS A 221 -1.04 1.08 12.08
CA LYS A 221 0.33 0.86 12.58
C LYS A 221 1.08 2.17 12.72
N LEU A 222 1.01 3.04 11.72
CA LEU A 222 1.65 4.35 11.72
C LEU A 222 0.96 5.34 12.69
N ALA A 223 -0.37 5.32 12.78
CA ALA A 223 -1.16 6.10 13.74
C ALA A 223 -0.77 5.76 15.18
N LYS A 224 -0.57 4.48 15.47
CA LYS A 224 -0.08 4.02 16.78
C LYS A 224 1.33 4.55 17.07
N LYS A 225 2.25 4.49 16.09
CA LYS A 225 3.60 5.07 16.21
C LYS A 225 3.56 6.58 16.46
N ALA A 226 2.68 7.29 15.75
CA ALA A 226 2.43 8.73 15.88
C ALA A 226 1.59 9.11 17.11
N LYS A 227 1.23 8.15 17.99
CA LYS A 227 0.43 8.37 19.21
C LYS A 227 -0.95 8.99 18.96
N LEU A 228 -1.55 8.71 17.80
CA LEU A 228 -2.91 9.13 17.42
C LEU A 228 -4.00 8.16 17.90
N THR A 229 -3.62 7.07 18.55
CA THR A 229 -4.53 6.01 19.00
C THR A 229 -4.40 5.74 20.49
N TYR A 230 -5.31 4.92 21.02
CA TYR A 230 -5.29 4.43 22.40
C TYR A 230 -5.68 2.95 22.43
N SER A 231 -5.28 2.22 23.48
CA SER A 231 -5.49 0.76 23.56
C SER A 231 -6.94 0.31 23.31
N GLY A 232 -7.92 1.10 23.77
CA GLY A 232 -9.34 0.81 23.59
C GLY A 232 -9.88 0.88 22.15
N ILE A 233 -9.27 1.68 21.26
CA ILE A 233 -9.71 1.82 19.86
C ILE A 233 -9.05 0.79 18.94
N LEU A 234 -7.93 0.19 19.36
CA LEU A 234 -7.17 -0.82 18.60
C LEU A 234 -7.77 -2.23 18.74
N LYS A 235 -9.08 -2.34 18.50
CA LYS A 235 -9.86 -3.60 18.52
C LYS A 235 -11.28 -3.37 17.99
N ASN A 236 -11.92 -4.47 17.57
CA ASN A 236 -13.29 -4.47 17.04
C ASN A 236 -13.44 -3.42 15.93
N TYR A 237 -12.55 -3.51 14.94
CA TYR A 237 -12.35 -2.49 13.92
C TYR A 237 -13.59 -2.26 13.04
N ASP A 238 -14.39 -3.31 12.85
CA ASP A 238 -15.67 -3.35 12.13
C ASP A 238 -16.83 -2.62 12.84
N LYS A 239 -16.67 -2.28 14.11
CA LYS A 239 -17.68 -1.53 14.86
C LYS A 239 -17.73 -0.08 14.38
N GLY A 240 -18.95 0.47 14.41
CA GLY A 240 -19.16 1.89 14.16
C GLY A 240 -18.46 2.76 15.19
N LEU A 241 -17.78 3.79 14.72
CA LEU A 241 -17.16 4.83 15.53
C LEU A 241 -18.24 5.57 16.29
N THR A 242 -18.05 5.76 17.60
CA THR A 242 -18.95 6.61 18.38
C THR A 242 -18.50 8.06 18.40
N GLU A 243 -19.43 8.97 18.68
CA GLU A 243 -19.13 10.40 18.82
C GLU A 243 -18.01 10.63 19.87
N LYS A 244 -18.07 9.91 20.99
CA LYS A 244 -17.04 9.92 22.04
C LYS A 244 -15.66 9.50 21.52
N GLU A 245 -15.62 8.47 20.69
CA GLU A 245 -14.38 7.98 20.08
C GLU A 245 -13.82 8.99 19.09
N PHE A 246 -14.68 9.62 18.28
CA PHE A 246 -14.27 10.71 17.38
C PHE A 246 -13.56 11.84 18.15
N TYR A 247 -14.18 12.38 19.20
CA TYR A 247 -13.57 13.47 19.97
C TYR A 247 -12.25 13.05 20.63
N LYS A 248 -12.14 11.79 21.05
CA LYS A 248 -10.89 11.28 21.63
C LYS A 248 -9.77 11.17 20.59
N LEU A 249 -10.07 10.67 19.38
CA LEU A 249 -9.12 10.65 18.27
C LEU A 249 -8.73 12.07 17.85
N ALA A 250 -9.70 12.99 17.75
CA ALA A 250 -9.45 14.39 17.42
C ALA A 250 -8.55 15.09 18.45
N ALA A 251 -8.73 14.83 19.74
CA ALA A 251 -7.87 15.37 20.79
C ALA A 251 -6.42 14.84 20.68
N LEU A 252 -6.25 13.55 20.42
CA LEU A 252 -4.93 12.95 20.17
C LEU A 252 -4.26 13.55 18.93
N TRP A 253 -5.04 13.75 17.87
CA TRP A 253 -4.58 14.38 16.64
C TRP A 253 -4.13 15.84 16.86
N CYS A 254 -4.92 16.64 17.59
CA CYS A 254 -4.54 18.01 17.92
C CYS A 254 -3.23 18.05 18.70
N LYS A 255 -3.08 17.15 19.68
CA LYS A 255 -1.84 17.03 20.48
C LYS A 255 -0.64 16.66 19.61
N ALA A 256 -0.78 15.68 18.73
CA ALA A 256 0.32 15.21 17.87
C ALA A 256 0.74 16.24 16.82
N THR A 257 -0.19 17.08 16.36
CA THR A 257 0.05 18.12 15.34
C THR A 257 0.39 19.50 15.91
N GLY A 258 0.40 19.65 17.24
CA GLY A 258 0.58 20.96 17.90
C GLY A 258 -0.56 21.95 17.62
N LYS A 259 -1.73 21.46 17.17
CA LYS A 259 -2.90 22.29 16.89
C LYS A 259 -3.71 22.55 18.16
N LYS A 260 -4.54 23.60 18.13
CA LYS A 260 -5.44 23.93 19.24
C LYS A 260 -6.33 22.74 19.58
N THR A 261 -6.51 22.47 20.87
CA THR A 261 -7.34 21.35 21.33
C THR A 261 -8.77 21.43 20.78
N PHE A 262 -9.22 20.35 20.15
CA PHE A 262 -10.61 20.19 19.78
C PHE A 262 -11.34 19.35 20.84
N ALA A 263 -12.27 20.00 21.55
CA ALA A 263 -13.10 19.36 22.56
C ALA A 263 -14.58 19.68 22.32
N SER A 264 -15.46 18.79 22.78
CA SER A 264 -16.89 19.04 22.82
C SER A 264 -17.22 20.02 23.94
N SER A 265 -18.09 20.99 23.67
CA SER A 265 -18.68 21.87 24.68
C SER A 265 -19.89 21.26 25.40
N LYS A 266 -20.35 20.07 24.95
CA LYS A 266 -21.51 19.36 25.52
C LYS A 266 -21.12 17.93 25.92
N LYS A 267 -21.92 17.32 26.80
CA LYS A 267 -21.81 15.91 27.15
C LYS A 267 -21.90 15.07 25.87
N VAL A 268 -20.81 14.36 25.56
CA VAL A 268 -20.70 13.57 24.32
C VAL A 268 -21.42 12.25 24.51
N THR A 269 -22.19 11.84 23.51
CA THR A 269 -22.92 10.57 23.55
C THR A 269 -22.03 9.41 23.12
N ASN A 270 -22.35 8.18 23.56
CA ASN A 270 -21.69 6.97 23.06
C ASN A 270 -22.43 6.39 21.84
N LYS A 271 -23.12 7.24 21.07
CA LYS A 271 -23.87 6.83 19.89
C LYS A 271 -22.93 6.68 18.70
N VAL A 272 -23.14 5.64 17.91
CA VAL A 272 -22.46 5.46 16.62
C VAL A 272 -22.84 6.61 15.69
N ILE A 273 -21.86 7.16 14.98
CA ILE A 273 -22.07 8.28 14.05
C ILE A 273 -22.14 7.80 12.60
N THR A 274 -23.00 8.45 11.82
CA THR A 274 -23.10 8.25 10.37
C THR A 274 -21.94 8.94 9.64
N PRO A 275 -21.68 8.60 8.37
CA PRO A 275 -20.71 9.32 7.52
C PRO A 275 -20.92 10.84 7.48
N GLU A 276 -22.16 11.35 7.39
CA GLU A 276 -22.44 12.79 7.41
C GLU A 276 -22.09 13.42 8.75
N GLN A 277 -22.45 12.76 9.85
CA GLN A 277 -22.14 13.25 11.19
C GLN A 277 -20.64 13.31 11.42
N TYR A 278 -19.91 12.27 10.97
CA TYR A 278 -18.45 12.27 10.96
C TYR A 278 -17.90 13.46 10.15
N ASN A 279 -18.33 13.65 8.91
CA ASN A 279 -17.86 14.74 8.04
C ASN A 279 -18.18 16.12 8.63
N ALA A 280 -19.35 16.29 9.26
CA ALA A 280 -19.72 17.53 9.94
C ALA A 280 -18.82 17.81 11.16
N LEU A 281 -18.51 16.80 11.97
CA LEU A 281 -17.58 16.93 13.09
C LEU A 281 -16.15 17.21 12.62
N LEU A 282 -15.70 16.53 11.58
CA LEU A 282 -14.41 16.74 10.93
C LEU A 282 -14.28 18.18 10.42
N LYS A 283 -15.28 18.70 9.71
CA LYS A 283 -15.30 20.10 9.23
C LYS A 283 -15.21 21.10 10.38
N LYS A 284 -15.94 20.85 11.49
CA LYS A 284 -15.84 21.67 12.71
C LYS A 284 -14.44 21.63 13.31
N MET A 285 -13.81 20.46 13.37
CA MET A 285 -12.44 20.29 13.85
C MET A 285 -11.45 21.07 12.99
N VAL A 286 -11.48 20.89 11.67
CA VAL A 286 -10.59 21.57 10.72
C VAL A 286 -10.71 23.10 10.84
N ASN A 287 -11.93 23.62 10.93
CA ASN A 287 -12.17 25.05 11.07
C ASN A 287 -11.63 25.60 12.41
N LYS A 288 -11.93 24.95 13.53
CA LYS A 288 -11.47 25.40 14.86
C LYS A 288 -9.96 25.35 15.01
N THR A 289 -9.32 24.35 14.41
CA THR A 289 -7.87 24.13 14.50
C THR A 289 -7.09 24.91 13.45
N LYS A 290 -7.76 25.56 12.48
CA LYS A 290 -7.15 26.20 11.31
C LYS A 290 -6.19 25.23 10.58
N ALA A 291 -6.65 24.00 10.36
CA ALA A 291 -5.83 22.96 9.76
C ALA A 291 -5.75 23.04 8.22
N GLY A 292 -6.61 23.83 7.59
CA GLY A 292 -6.68 23.98 6.14
C GLY A 292 -7.64 22.99 5.49
N ASN A 293 -8.22 23.38 4.34
CA ASN A 293 -9.26 22.59 3.67
C ASN A 293 -8.75 21.24 3.13
N THR A 294 -7.46 21.14 2.82
CA THR A 294 -6.81 19.89 2.38
C THR A 294 -6.97 18.78 3.41
N VAL A 295 -6.94 19.10 4.72
CA VAL A 295 -7.19 18.11 5.78
C VAL A 295 -8.59 17.53 5.67
N TYR A 296 -9.59 18.38 5.45
CA TYR A 296 -10.96 17.93 5.29
C TYR A 296 -11.11 17.02 4.07
N LYS A 297 -10.61 17.46 2.90
CA LYS A 297 -10.68 16.68 1.65
C LYS A 297 -9.97 15.33 1.75
N ALA A 298 -8.81 15.28 2.39
CA ALA A 298 -8.03 14.07 2.54
C ALA A 298 -8.66 13.03 3.47
N THR A 299 -9.64 13.40 4.29
CA THR A 299 -10.07 12.59 5.43
C THR A 299 -11.58 12.44 5.56
N SER A 300 -12.33 13.16 4.73
CA SER A 300 -13.76 12.95 4.58
C SER A 300 -14.06 11.56 4.04
N VAL A 301 -15.16 10.99 4.49
CA VAL A 301 -15.64 9.67 4.05
C VAL A 301 -16.83 9.83 3.11
N GLY A 302 -16.99 8.91 2.16
CA GLY A 302 -18.17 8.88 1.28
C GLY A 302 -19.46 8.64 2.07
N THR A 303 -20.57 9.18 1.57
CA THR A 303 -21.92 9.12 2.19
C THR A 303 -22.88 8.23 1.39
N TRP A 304 -22.35 7.35 0.53
CA TRP A 304 -23.16 6.50 -0.34
C TRP A 304 -23.77 5.31 0.42
N ASP A 305 -23.09 4.85 1.47
CA ASP A 305 -23.52 3.76 2.34
C ASP A 305 -23.63 4.29 3.78
N ASN A 306 -24.77 4.87 4.10
CA ASN A 306 -24.99 5.73 5.27
C ASN A 306 -25.08 5.01 6.62
N GLU A 307 -24.62 3.75 6.70
CA GLU A 307 -24.78 2.96 7.92
C GLU A 307 -23.88 3.44 9.07
N LYS A 308 -22.57 3.56 8.83
CA LYS A 308 -21.58 3.90 9.89
C LYS A 308 -20.20 4.19 9.32
N VAL A 309 -19.41 4.98 10.05
CA VAL A 309 -17.95 5.01 9.88
C VAL A 309 -17.33 3.96 10.79
N THR A 310 -16.59 2.99 10.27
CA THR A 310 -15.91 1.97 11.08
C THR A 310 -14.69 2.55 11.82
N ARG A 311 -14.28 1.91 12.91
CA ARG A 311 -13.15 2.38 13.73
C ARG A 311 -11.82 2.35 12.99
N ASP A 312 -11.56 1.32 12.19
CA ASP A 312 -10.35 1.25 11.36
C ASP A 312 -10.27 2.39 10.34
N SER A 313 -11.38 2.64 9.64
CA SER A 313 -11.53 3.76 8.70
C SER A 313 -11.25 5.08 9.40
N ALA A 314 -11.89 5.33 10.55
CA ALA A 314 -11.66 6.55 11.32
C ALA A 314 -10.20 6.73 11.75
N ILE A 315 -9.55 5.71 12.33
CA ILE A 315 -8.13 5.78 12.70
C ILE A 315 -7.27 6.11 11.48
N SER A 316 -7.56 5.45 10.35
CA SER A 316 -6.84 5.66 9.10
C SER A 316 -6.97 7.11 8.61
N GLN A 317 -8.19 7.67 8.63
CA GLN A 317 -8.43 9.06 8.24
C GLN A 317 -7.75 10.05 9.19
N PHE A 318 -7.71 9.80 10.50
CA PHE A 318 -6.97 10.66 11.44
C PHE A 318 -5.46 10.62 11.21
N TYR A 319 -4.89 9.49 10.77
CA TYR A 319 -3.49 9.44 10.37
C TYR A 319 -3.24 10.21 9.06
N ARG A 320 -4.13 10.08 8.06
CA ARG A 320 -4.06 10.91 6.84
C ARG A 320 -4.12 12.40 7.17
N ALA A 321 -5.01 12.81 8.09
CA ALA A 321 -5.08 14.19 8.59
C ALA A 321 -3.73 14.66 9.16
N TYR A 322 -3.07 13.78 9.91
CA TYR A 322 -1.78 14.06 10.54
C TYR A 322 -0.70 14.28 9.49
N GLN A 323 -0.63 13.41 8.47
CA GLN A 323 0.32 13.54 7.35
C GLN A 323 0.19 14.88 6.61
N VAL A 324 -1.04 15.34 6.33
CA VAL A 324 -1.28 16.67 5.73
C VAL A 324 -0.60 17.77 6.53
N VAL A 325 -0.77 17.75 7.85
CA VAL A 325 -0.32 18.85 8.71
C VAL A 325 1.18 18.80 8.98
N THR A 326 1.75 17.60 9.11
CA THR A 326 3.19 17.44 9.30
C THR A 326 3.99 17.55 8.00
N LYS A 327 3.34 17.98 6.91
CA LYS A 327 3.97 18.19 5.59
C LYS A 327 4.70 16.95 5.09
N ASP A 328 4.10 15.80 5.36
CA ASP A 328 4.45 14.60 4.62
C ASP A 328 3.72 14.71 3.28
N TYR A 329 4.37 15.35 2.29
CA TYR A 329 3.77 15.89 1.06
C TYR A 329 3.15 14.84 0.12
N LEU A 330 2.97 13.60 0.58
CA LEU A 330 2.57 12.47 -0.24
C LEU A 330 1.47 11.70 0.46
N ILE A 331 0.24 12.14 0.24
CA ILE A 331 -0.93 11.49 0.79
C ILE A 331 -1.55 10.67 -0.32
N SER A 332 -1.43 9.35 -0.17
CA SER A 332 -2.05 8.43 -1.11
C SER A 332 -3.57 8.61 -1.17
N GLY A 333 -4.11 8.55 -2.38
CA GLY A 333 -5.54 8.72 -2.66
C GLY A 333 -6.08 10.13 -2.47
N LEU A 334 -5.24 11.16 -2.43
CA LEU A 334 -5.66 12.56 -2.60
C LEU A 334 -5.32 12.99 -4.02
N GLU A 335 -6.28 13.61 -4.71
CA GLU A 335 -6.05 14.13 -6.06
C GLU A 335 -5.21 15.40 -6.00
N PHE A 336 -4.27 15.51 -6.94
CA PHE A 336 -3.46 16.71 -7.13
C PHE A 336 -3.08 16.87 -8.60
N THR A 337 -2.68 18.07 -8.95
CA THR A 337 -1.99 18.35 -10.20
C THR A 337 -0.51 18.61 -9.94
N VAL A 338 0.33 18.46 -10.96
CA VAL A 338 1.77 18.69 -10.87
C VAL A 338 2.18 19.74 -11.90
N SER A 339 2.84 20.81 -11.45
CA SER A 339 3.42 21.82 -12.34
C SER A 339 4.94 21.84 -12.21
N PRO A 340 5.68 22.32 -13.23
CA PRO A 340 7.06 22.78 -13.03
C PRO A 340 7.14 23.88 -11.96
N ALA A 341 8.27 23.96 -11.26
CA ALA A 341 8.50 25.02 -10.27
C ALA A 341 8.58 26.42 -10.92
N ASP A 342 9.15 26.49 -12.13
CA ASP A 342 9.39 27.74 -12.87
C ASP A 342 8.17 28.25 -13.64
N ASN A 343 7.18 27.39 -13.90
CA ASN A 343 5.98 27.76 -14.64
C ASN A 343 4.77 27.00 -14.11
N LYS A 344 4.02 27.66 -13.22
CA LYS A 344 2.86 27.08 -12.52
C LYS A 344 1.56 27.16 -13.33
N ASP A 345 1.63 27.66 -14.56
CA ASP A 345 0.48 27.69 -15.49
C ASP A 345 0.43 26.45 -16.40
N LEU A 346 1.47 25.62 -16.34
CA LEU A 346 1.59 24.36 -17.08
C LEU A 346 1.55 23.18 -16.12
N TYR A 347 0.90 22.10 -16.55
CA TYR A 347 0.66 20.91 -15.74
C TYR A 347 1.02 19.65 -16.51
N PHE A 348 1.37 18.59 -15.78
CA PHE A 348 1.46 17.24 -16.35
C PHE A 348 0.09 16.84 -16.90
N ASP A 349 0.07 16.31 -18.12
CA ASP A 349 -1.15 15.90 -18.81
C ASP A 349 -0.99 14.48 -19.37
N ILE A 350 -1.99 13.62 -19.12
CA ILE A 350 -2.07 12.25 -19.65
C ILE A 350 -3.22 12.14 -20.65
N TRP A 351 -3.00 11.38 -21.71
CA TRP A 351 -4.02 11.15 -22.74
C TRP A 351 -4.79 9.84 -22.52
N GLY A 352 -5.78 9.54 -23.35
CA GLY A 352 -6.57 8.29 -23.21
C GLY A 352 -5.88 7.02 -23.71
N ILE A 353 -4.67 7.14 -24.28
CA ILE A 353 -4.05 6.10 -25.09
C ILE A 353 -2.81 5.52 -24.39
N GLN A 354 -2.77 4.20 -24.21
CA GLN A 354 -1.63 3.51 -23.63
C GLN A 354 -0.34 3.76 -24.43
N GLY A 355 0.79 3.95 -23.74
CA GLY A 355 2.11 4.12 -24.35
C GLY A 355 2.44 5.54 -24.79
N GLU A 356 1.50 6.48 -24.68
CA GLU A 356 1.73 7.88 -25.00
C GLU A 356 2.68 8.56 -24.01
N ASN A 357 3.47 9.50 -24.52
CA ASN A 357 4.42 10.26 -23.71
C ASN A 357 3.70 11.30 -22.84
N LEU A 358 4.16 11.45 -21.61
CA LEU A 358 3.73 12.54 -20.73
C LEU A 358 4.31 13.86 -21.23
N TYR A 359 3.55 14.95 -21.16
CA TYR A 359 3.99 16.29 -21.53
C TYR A 359 3.35 17.38 -20.66
N LEU A 360 3.80 18.62 -20.85
CA LEU A 360 3.24 19.82 -20.22
C LEU A 360 2.10 20.42 -21.05
N GLU A 361 0.94 20.64 -20.45
CA GLU A 361 -0.21 21.32 -21.06
C GLU A 361 -0.69 22.49 -20.19
N LYS A 362 -1.43 23.43 -20.78
CA LYS A 362 -2.13 24.48 -20.02
C LYS A 362 -3.18 23.86 -19.11
N CYS A 363 -3.44 24.52 -17.98
CA CYS A 363 -4.52 24.10 -17.07
C CYS A 363 -5.85 23.94 -17.81
N SER A 364 -6.38 22.71 -17.82
CA SER A 364 -7.68 22.38 -18.41
C SER A 364 -8.77 22.19 -17.33
N GLY A 365 -8.37 21.94 -16.08
CA GLY A 365 -9.28 21.52 -15.00
C GLY A 365 -9.87 20.12 -15.21
N GLY A 366 -9.41 19.40 -16.24
CA GLY A 366 -9.84 18.04 -16.58
C GLY A 366 -9.20 16.97 -15.70
N LYS A 367 -9.71 15.73 -15.80
CA LYS A 367 -9.16 14.57 -15.06
C LYS A 367 -7.81 14.11 -15.61
N GLU A 368 -7.48 14.53 -16.82
CA GLU A 368 -6.24 14.30 -17.56
C GLU A 368 -5.03 14.95 -16.88
N GLN A 369 -5.24 15.94 -16.01
CA GLN A 369 -4.17 16.60 -15.26
C GLN A 369 -4.16 16.23 -13.78
N ASN A 370 -5.11 15.40 -13.37
CA ASN A 370 -5.25 14.98 -12.00
C ASN A 370 -4.57 13.64 -11.79
N PHE A 371 -3.80 13.56 -10.71
CA PHE A 371 -3.06 12.39 -10.30
C PHE A 371 -3.34 12.08 -8.84
N TYR A 372 -3.08 10.85 -8.45
CA TYR A 372 -2.98 10.43 -7.07
C TYR A 372 -1.70 9.63 -6.87
N MET A 373 -1.12 9.78 -5.69
CA MET A 373 -0.02 8.94 -5.25
C MET A 373 -0.57 7.59 -4.82
N ASN A 374 0.10 6.52 -5.17
CA ASN A 374 -0.07 5.20 -4.55
C ASN A 374 1.29 4.72 -4.04
N CYS A 375 1.36 4.14 -2.86
CA CYS A 375 2.59 3.57 -2.32
C CYS A 375 2.48 2.07 -2.18
N ASN A 376 3.34 1.34 -2.89
CA ASN A 376 3.39 -0.12 -2.89
C ASN A 376 4.85 -0.55 -2.63
N ASN A 377 5.09 -1.42 -1.64
CA ASN A 377 6.43 -1.96 -1.28
C ASN A 377 7.52 -0.90 -1.02
N GLY A 378 7.14 0.29 -0.52
CA GLY A 378 8.08 1.37 -0.21
C GLY A 378 8.44 2.25 -1.38
N PHE A 379 7.75 2.06 -2.50
CA PHE A 379 7.87 2.89 -3.68
C PHE A 379 6.57 3.58 -3.98
N TRP A 380 6.69 4.85 -4.33
CA TRP A 380 5.60 5.66 -4.80
C TRP A 380 5.32 5.40 -6.27
N ARG A 381 4.07 5.56 -6.69
CA ARG A 381 3.63 5.55 -8.08
C ARG A 381 2.75 6.77 -8.29
N LEU A 382 2.91 7.42 -9.43
CA LEU A 382 2.10 8.55 -9.84
C LEU A 382 1.05 8.06 -10.84
N ARG A 383 -0.20 7.91 -10.39
CA ARG A 383 -1.30 7.35 -11.18
C ARG A 383 -2.27 8.46 -11.57
N GLY A 384 -2.65 8.48 -12.83
CA GLY A 384 -3.63 9.40 -13.39
C GLY A 384 -5.06 9.07 -13.00
N CYS A 385 -5.88 10.11 -12.82
CA CYS A 385 -7.32 10.00 -12.64
C CYS A 385 -8.06 9.62 -13.93
N TYR A 386 -7.48 9.94 -15.09
CA TYR A 386 -8.01 9.55 -16.39
C TYR A 386 -7.37 8.25 -16.88
N GLY A 387 -8.19 7.30 -17.36
CA GLY A 387 -7.72 6.02 -17.90
C GLY A 387 -7.01 5.06 -16.92
N ASN A 388 -6.81 5.49 -15.66
CA ASN A 388 -6.08 4.73 -14.62
C ASN A 388 -4.62 4.40 -14.95
N TYR A 389 -4.02 5.13 -15.91
CA TYR A 389 -2.62 4.94 -16.29
C TYR A 389 -1.65 5.45 -15.22
N THR A 390 -0.47 4.83 -15.14
CA THR A 390 0.63 5.22 -14.25
C THR A 390 1.78 5.74 -15.09
N ILE A 391 2.49 6.74 -14.57
CA ILE A 391 3.71 7.23 -15.17
C ILE A 391 4.78 6.15 -15.07
N CYS A 392 5.24 5.70 -16.24
CA CYS A 392 6.24 4.68 -16.45
C CYS A 392 7.51 5.32 -17.01
N SER A 393 8.63 4.64 -16.79
CA SER A 393 9.90 5.04 -17.39
C SER A 393 10.51 3.93 -18.22
N SER A 394 11.01 4.28 -19.39
CA SER A 394 12.15 3.59 -19.98
C SER A 394 13.39 4.46 -19.79
N THR A 395 14.57 3.96 -20.15
CA THR A 395 15.82 4.75 -20.08
C THR A 395 15.84 5.99 -20.99
N ARG A 396 14.79 6.23 -21.80
CA ARG A 396 14.75 7.34 -22.77
C ARG A 396 13.47 8.19 -22.71
N ASP A 397 12.33 7.62 -22.36
CA ASP A 397 11.04 8.32 -22.37
C ASP A 397 10.21 8.08 -21.10
N VAL A 398 9.40 9.09 -20.76
CA VAL A 398 8.37 9.03 -19.72
C VAL A 398 7.01 8.94 -20.39
N TYR A 399 6.32 7.84 -20.14
CA TYR A 399 5.08 7.50 -20.83
C TYR A 399 4.05 6.94 -19.85
N GLN A 400 2.81 6.84 -20.29
CA GLN A 400 1.71 6.31 -19.50
C GLN A 400 1.46 4.83 -19.84
N ASP A 401 1.34 3.99 -18.82
CA ASP A 401 1.00 2.57 -19.00
C ASP A 401 0.13 2.05 -17.86
N PHE A 402 -0.45 0.88 -18.02
CA PHE A 402 -1.19 0.21 -16.95
C PHE A 402 -0.29 -0.12 -15.77
N VAL A 403 -0.86 -0.09 -14.58
CA VAL A 403 -0.20 -0.42 -13.31
C VAL A 403 0.42 -1.83 -13.40
N GLY A 404 1.58 -2.06 -12.78
CA GLY A 404 2.14 -3.42 -12.60
C GLY A 404 3.65 -3.57 -12.77
N PHE A 405 4.33 -2.55 -13.29
CA PHE A 405 5.73 -2.66 -13.70
C PHE A 405 6.69 -2.05 -12.68
N ASP A 406 7.89 -2.64 -12.56
CA ASP A 406 8.94 -2.12 -11.67
C ASP A 406 9.41 -0.71 -12.05
N ASN A 407 9.33 -0.35 -13.33
CA ASN A 407 9.71 0.96 -13.86
C ASN A 407 8.73 2.11 -13.52
N GLN A 408 7.65 1.81 -12.79
CA GLN A 408 6.70 2.78 -12.22
C GLN A 408 7.08 3.24 -10.82
N LYS A 409 8.08 2.59 -10.21
CA LYS A 409 8.54 2.88 -8.85
C LYS A 409 9.27 4.22 -8.81
N LEU A 410 8.76 5.12 -7.97
CA LEU A 410 9.28 6.45 -7.72
C LEU A 410 9.66 6.60 -6.24
N THR A 411 10.69 7.39 -6.00
CA THR A 411 10.99 8.04 -4.72
C THR A 411 10.79 9.52 -4.93
N ILE A 412 10.29 10.24 -3.93
CA ILE A 412 10.09 11.68 -4.02
C ILE A 412 10.97 12.34 -2.98
N GLU A 413 11.71 13.35 -3.42
CA GLU A 413 12.63 14.13 -2.61
C GLU A 413 12.07 15.54 -2.49
N THR A 414 11.97 16.04 -1.26
CA THR A 414 11.59 17.44 -1.00
C THR A 414 12.85 18.30 -1.06
N ASN A 415 12.80 19.37 -1.84
CA ASN A 415 13.86 20.36 -1.95
C ASN A 415 13.68 21.47 -0.89
N ASP A 416 14.78 22.18 -0.57
CA ASP A 416 14.76 23.26 0.43
C ASP A 416 13.81 24.42 0.08
N ASP A 417 13.57 24.64 -1.22
CA ASP A 417 12.64 25.64 -1.75
C ASP A 417 11.16 25.20 -1.68
N GLY A 418 10.88 24.00 -1.15
CA GLY A 418 9.55 23.42 -1.04
C GLY A 418 9.02 22.79 -2.31
N SER A 419 9.79 22.77 -3.40
CA SER A 419 9.52 21.93 -4.57
C SER A 419 9.83 20.46 -4.29
N VAL A 420 9.45 19.58 -5.21
CA VAL A 420 9.75 18.15 -5.16
C VAL A 420 10.45 17.69 -6.42
N SER A 421 11.22 16.62 -6.28
CA SER A 421 11.84 15.92 -7.40
C SER A 421 11.44 14.44 -7.37
N PHE A 422 11.09 13.90 -8.54
CA PHE A 422 10.71 12.49 -8.69
C PHE A 422 11.91 11.68 -9.17
N LYS A 423 12.31 10.66 -8.41
CA LYS A 423 13.44 9.78 -8.71
C LYS A 423 12.94 8.37 -9.01
N ASN A 424 13.35 7.75 -10.11
CA ASN A 424 12.97 6.37 -10.42
C ASN A 424 13.83 5.35 -9.64
N LYS A 425 13.52 4.05 -9.80
CA LYS A 425 14.27 2.96 -9.15
C LYS A 425 15.76 2.91 -9.53
N ASP A 426 16.12 3.45 -10.70
CA ASP A 426 17.49 3.45 -11.22
C ASP A 426 18.29 4.68 -10.74
N GLY A 427 17.70 5.51 -9.88
CA GLY A 427 18.34 6.69 -9.30
C GLY A 427 18.33 7.93 -10.21
N LEU A 428 17.61 7.88 -11.34
CA LEU A 428 17.46 9.00 -12.26
C LEU A 428 16.27 9.89 -11.85
N TYR A 429 16.34 11.17 -12.19
CA TYR A 429 15.38 12.22 -11.84
C TYR A 429 14.53 12.60 -13.05
N LEU A 430 13.24 12.80 -12.81
CA LEU A 430 12.29 13.27 -13.81
C LEU A 430 12.69 14.68 -14.26
N ASP A 431 12.79 14.88 -15.57
CA ASP A 431 13.40 16.05 -16.18
C ASP A 431 12.63 16.49 -17.44
N LEU A 432 12.50 17.80 -17.63
CA LEU A 432 11.84 18.40 -18.79
C LEU A 432 12.82 18.54 -19.95
N ILE A 433 12.52 17.89 -21.08
CA ILE A 433 13.42 17.85 -22.25
C ILE A 433 13.69 19.25 -22.82
N LYS A 434 12.66 20.12 -22.85
CA LYS A 434 12.74 21.48 -23.41
C LYS A 434 12.58 22.58 -22.34
N GLY A 435 12.65 22.22 -21.07
CA GLY A 435 12.33 23.10 -19.94
C GLY A 435 10.83 23.32 -19.72
N ALA A 436 10.46 24.29 -18.89
CA ALA A 436 9.09 24.55 -18.45
C ALA A 436 8.25 25.30 -19.50
N VAL A 437 8.15 24.72 -20.70
CA VAL A 437 7.42 25.26 -21.87
C VAL A 437 6.30 24.31 -22.31
N LEU A 438 5.31 24.87 -23.00
CA LEU A 438 4.16 24.13 -23.53
C LEU A 438 4.60 22.94 -24.40
N HIS A 439 3.98 21.78 -24.21
CA HIS A 439 4.27 20.51 -24.88
C HIS A 439 5.72 20.00 -24.67
N SER A 440 6.42 20.45 -23.62
CA SER A 440 7.66 19.79 -23.24
C SER A 440 7.36 18.39 -22.73
N HIS A 441 7.97 17.39 -23.37
CA HIS A 441 7.99 16.02 -22.89
C HIS A 441 8.95 15.84 -21.71
N LEU A 442 8.81 14.70 -21.03
CA LEU A 442 9.61 14.34 -19.88
C LEU A 442 10.52 13.14 -20.18
N LYS A 443 11.66 13.11 -19.51
CA LYS A 443 12.60 11.99 -19.49
C LYS A 443 13.08 11.74 -18.06
N PHE A 444 13.74 10.63 -17.82
CA PHE A 444 14.57 10.44 -16.62
C PHE A 444 16.04 10.72 -16.95
N ALA A 445 16.69 11.55 -16.16
CA ALA A 445 18.07 12.00 -16.36
C ALA A 445 18.87 11.95 -15.04
N PRO A 446 20.21 11.97 -15.07
CA PRO A 446 21.01 12.12 -13.86
C PRO A 446 20.60 13.36 -13.05
N LYS A 447 20.80 13.32 -11.72
CA LYS A 447 20.52 14.46 -10.85
C LYS A 447 21.25 15.70 -11.35
N SER A 448 20.55 16.82 -11.40
CA SER A 448 21.11 18.13 -11.67
C SER A 448 20.49 19.15 -10.74
N ASP A 449 21.13 20.31 -10.58
CA ASP A 449 20.55 21.44 -9.84
C ASP A 449 19.59 22.27 -10.72
N SER A 450 19.27 21.77 -11.92
CA SER A 450 18.37 22.41 -12.86
C SER A 450 16.95 22.47 -12.31
N SER A 451 16.30 23.61 -12.50
CA SER A 451 14.88 23.78 -12.19
C SER A 451 13.97 22.89 -13.06
N THR A 452 14.47 22.35 -14.17
CA THR A 452 13.76 21.38 -15.01
C THR A 452 13.45 20.05 -14.31
N GLN A 453 14.10 19.77 -13.17
CA GLN A 453 13.87 18.60 -12.31
C GLN A 453 13.08 18.93 -11.03
N LYS A 454 12.53 20.15 -10.93
CA LYS A 454 11.79 20.65 -9.77
C LYS A 454 10.33 20.88 -10.11
N PHE A 455 9.45 20.30 -9.30
CA PHE A 455 8.01 20.32 -9.51
C PHE A 455 7.26 20.78 -8.26
N VAL A 456 6.02 21.22 -8.43
CA VAL A 456 5.13 21.64 -7.36
C VAL A 456 3.86 20.80 -7.43
N ILE A 457 3.47 20.22 -6.29
CA ILE A 457 2.24 19.45 -6.13
C ILE A 457 1.14 20.38 -5.64
N HIS A 458 0.03 20.45 -6.37
CA HIS A 458 -1.14 21.26 -6.05
C HIS A 458 -2.32 20.35 -5.70
N TYR A 459 -2.65 20.24 -4.41
CA TYR A 459 -3.76 19.40 -3.97
C TYR A 459 -5.11 20.00 -4.34
N ASN A 460 -5.94 19.19 -5.01
CA ASN A 460 -7.22 19.59 -5.59
C ASN A 460 -8.35 19.75 -4.59
#